data_AF-V5IB65-F1
#
_entry.id   AF-V5IB65-F1
#
_cell.length_a   1.000
_cell.length_b   1.000
_cell.length_c   1.000
_cell.angle_alpha   90.00
_cell.angle_beta   90.00
_cell.angle_gamma   90.00
#
_symmetry.space_group_name_H-M   'P 1'
#
loop_
_entity.id
_entity.type
_entity.pdbx_description
1 polymer ?
#
loop_
_entity_poly.entity_id
_entity_poly.type
_entity_poly.pdbx_seq_one_letter_code
_entity_poly.pdbx_strand_id
1 'polypeptide(L)'
;MNLHFSAIESLWQSLWRVQGAECGDQEKLLSKSSLFVLCKCEPIQKFVQRADYQFYQNLVDVLIPDVLRPIPSSLTQAIRNFAKSLEGWLTSAMQGVPEDMVKVKIGAVSAFAQTLRRYTSLNHLAQAARAVLQNSSQINQMLADLNRVTSTTSRQEALPALPDRNVVAAYQTPTEISPDV
;
A
#
# COMPACT_ATOMS: atom_id res chain seq x y z
N MET A 1 21.94 -8.87 2.18
CA MET A 1 22.33 -7.73 1.31
C MET A 1 22.47 -6.49 2.18
N ASN A 2 23.64 -5.84 2.18
CA ASN A 2 23.81 -4.53 2.81
C ASN A 2 23.50 -3.46 1.77
N LEU A 3 22.30 -2.88 1.85
CA LEU A 3 21.89 -1.79 0.96
C LEU A 3 22.44 -0.47 1.55
N HIS A 4 23.50 0.06 0.96
CA HIS A 4 24.10 1.34 1.35
C HIS A 4 23.29 2.53 0.81
N PHE A 5 22.04 2.66 1.26
CA PHE A 5 21.15 3.74 0.83
C PHE A 5 21.68 5.14 1.14
N SER A 6 22.50 5.29 2.17
CA SER A 6 23.17 6.57 2.51
C SER A 6 24.12 7.06 1.42
N ALA A 7 24.62 6.18 0.53
CA ALA A 7 25.44 6.62 -0.60
C ALA A 7 24.69 7.56 -1.55
N ILE A 8 23.35 7.46 -1.62
CA ILE A 8 22.51 8.35 -2.44
C ILE A 8 22.60 9.80 -1.95
N GLU A 9 22.66 10.00 -0.63
CA GLU A 9 22.86 11.33 -0.04
C GLU A 9 24.18 11.95 -0.55
N SER A 10 25.27 11.19 -0.51
CA SER A 10 26.58 11.64 -1.01
C SER A 10 26.56 11.92 -2.52
N LEU A 11 25.86 11.09 -3.31
CA LEU A 11 25.72 11.30 -4.75
C LEU A 11 24.97 12.60 -5.06
N TRP A 12 23.89 12.90 -4.33
CA TRP A 12 23.17 14.16 -4.51
C TRP A 12 23.99 15.37 -4.06
N GLN A 13 24.70 15.28 -2.94
CA GLN A 13 25.59 16.34 -2.48
C GLN A 13 26.69 16.63 -3.52
N SER A 14 27.25 15.59 -4.14
CA SER A 14 28.21 15.71 -5.24
C SER A 14 27.59 16.35 -6.48
N LEU A 15 26.43 15.85 -6.93
CA LEU A 15 25.72 16.35 -8.11
C LEU A 15 25.40 17.86 -8.00
N TRP A 16 24.92 18.29 -6.83
CA TRP A 16 24.50 19.67 -6.57
C TRP A 16 25.60 20.56 -5.99
N ARG A 17 26.80 20.01 -5.80
CA ARG A 17 28.01 20.75 -5.40
C ARG A 17 27.81 21.50 -4.09
N VAL A 18 27.29 20.79 -3.09
CA VAL A 18 27.28 21.27 -1.70
C VAL A 18 28.73 21.33 -1.20
N GLN A 19 29.08 22.38 -0.46
CA GLN A 19 30.47 22.65 -0.03
C GLN A 19 31.14 21.41 0.58
N GLY A 20 32.37 21.12 0.15
CA GLY A 20 33.18 20.01 0.67
C GLY A 20 33.25 18.75 -0.21
N ALA A 21 32.44 18.65 -1.26
CA ALA A 21 32.60 17.59 -2.27
C ALA A 21 33.70 17.98 -3.28
N GLU A 22 34.68 17.10 -3.53
CA GLU A 22 35.77 17.30 -4.50
C GLU A 22 35.20 17.51 -5.92
N CYS A 23 34.94 18.77 -6.28
CA CYS A 23 34.23 19.13 -7.51
C CYS A 23 35.18 19.42 -8.71
N GLY A 24 36.48 19.16 -8.54
CA GLY A 24 37.55 19.72 -9.38
C GLY A 24 37.42 19.46 -10.88
N ASP A 25 36.94 18.29 -11.31
CA ASP A 25 36.84 17.96 -12.74
C ASP A 25 35.47 18.30 -13.35
N GLN A 26 34.39 18.25 -12.56
CA GLN A 26 33.05 18.61 -13.05
C GLN A 26 32.87 20.12 -13.22
N GLU A 27 33.60 20.92 -12.43
CA GLU A 27 33.57 22.38 -12.51
C GLU A 27 34.23 22.92 -13.79
N LYS A 28 35.18 22.16 -14.35
CA LYS A 28 35.81 22.47 -15.66
C LYS A 28 34.85 22.25 -16.84
N LEU A 29 33.94 21.28 -16.72
CA LEU A 29 32.98 20.94 -17.79
C LEU A 29 31.74 21.83 -17.76
N LEU A 30 31.18 22.07 -16.57
CA LEU A 30 30.00 22.90 -16.37
C LEU A 30 30.19 23.65 -15.07
N SER A 31 30.18 24.98 -15.07
CA SER A 31 30.29 25.74 -13.81
C SER A 31 29.02 25.62 -12.97
N LYS A 32 29.11 25.82 -11.64
CA LYS A 32 27.94 25.75 -10.75
C LYS A 32 26.90 26.82 -11.13
N SER A 33 27.38 28.00 -11.50
CA SER A 33 26.56 29.11 -11.99
C SER A 33 25.82 28.75 -13.27
N SER A 34 26.50 28.14 -14.25
CA SER A 34 25.89 27.68 -15.50
C SER A 34 24.83 26.60 -15.24
N LEU A 35 25.12 25.64 -14.37
CA LEU A 35 24.14 24.62 -13.94
C LEU A 35 22.88 25.27 -13.35
N PHE A 36 23.04 26.29 -12.49
CA PHE A 36 21.90 26.96 -11.87
C PHE A 36 21.10 27.79 -12.87
N VAL A 37 21.75 28.37 -13.88
CA VAL A 37 21.03 29.02 -14.99
C VAL A 37 20.20 27.99 -15.77
N LEU A 38 20.78 26.83 -16.10
CA LEU A 38 20.06 25.74 -16.78
C LEU A 38 18.86 25.24 -15.96
N CYS A 39 18.96 25.23 -14.63
CA CYS A 39 17.86 24.83 -13.76
C CYS A 39 16.63 25.76 -13.84
N LYS A 40 16.78 26.98 -14.36
CA LYS A 40 15.67 27.92 -14.60
C LYS A 40 14.96 27.67 -15.93
N CYS A 41 15.56 26.88 -16.83
CA CYS A 41 14.97 26.58 -18.13
C CYS A 41 13.90 25.50 -17.99
N GLU A 42 12.66 25.81 -18.35
CA GLU A 42 11.53 24.87 -18.28
C GLU A 42 11.76 23.55 -19.05
N PRO A 43 12.36 23.53 -20.26
CA PRO A 43 12.65 22.27 -20.94
C PRO A 43 13.61 21.38 -20.15
N ILE A 44 14.58 21.96 -19.45
CA ILE A 44 15.53 21.24 -18.60
C ILE A 44 14.82 20.68 -17.37
N GLN A 45 13.95 21.46 -16.73
CA GLN A 45 13.13 21.00 -15.62
C GLN A 45 12.26 19.79 -16.01
N LYS A 46 11.57 19.86 -17.16
CA LYS A 46 10.77 18.75 -17.70
C LYS A 46 11.62 17.51 -18.01
N PHE A 47 12.80 17.71 -18.59
CA PHE A 47 13.74 16.63 -18.86
C PHE A 47 14.18 15.93 -17.57
N VAL A 48 14.63 16.70 -16.57
CA VAL A 48 15.07 16.20 -15.27
C VAL A 48 13.94 15.44 -14.58
N GLN A 49 12.72 15.97 -14.60
CA GLN A 49 11.55 15.31 -14.02
C GLN A 49 11.30 13.94 -14.65
N ARG A 50 11.35 13.85 -15.99
CA ARG A 50 11.15 12.59 -16.71
C ARG A 50 12.25 11.58 -16.40
N ALA A 51 13.50 12.03 -16.36
CA ALA A 51 14.63 11.18 -16.02
C ALA A 51 14.51 10.63 -14.59
N ASP A 52 14.14 11.48 -13.63
CA ASP A 52 13.90 11.09 -12.24
C ASP A 52 12.80 10.03 -12.13
N TYR A 53 11.65 10.24 -12.77
CA TYR A 53 10.57 9.26 -12.73
C TYR A 53 10.97 7.91 -13.33
N GLN A 54 11.70 7.91 -14.44
CA GLN A 54 12.20 6.67 -15.04
C GLN A 54 13.19 5.97 -14.12
N PHE A 55 14.12 6.71 -13.52
CA PHE A 55 15.09 6.18 -12.58
C PHE A 55 14.40 5.59 -11.33
N TYR A 56 13.46 6.31 -10.74
CA TYR A 56 12.71 5.85 -9.58
C TYR A 56 11.82 4.64 -9.89
N GLN A 57 11.24 4.57 -11.09
CA GLN A 57 10.49 3.38 -11.51
C GLN A 57 11.41 2.16 -11.60
N ASN A 58 12.59 2.29 -12.21
CA ASN A 58 13.55 1.19 -12.27
C ASN A 58 13.99 0.74 -10.86
N LEU A 59 14.17 1.70 -9.93
CA LEU A 59 14.46 1.37 -8.54
C LEU A 59 13.30 0.64 -7.86
N VAL A 60 12.05 1.01 -8.12
CA VAL A 60 10.88 0.27 -7.66
C VAL A 60 10.97 -1.17 -8.17
N ASP A 61 11.17 -1.38 -9.46
CA ASP A 61 11.17 -2.72 -10.05
C ASP A 61 12.31 -3.61 -9.48
N VAL A 62 13.47 -3.01 -9.19
CA VAL A 62 14.60 -3.72 -8.56
C VAL A 62 14.36 -4.00 -7.07
N LEU A 63 13.80 -3.04 -6.33
CA LEU A 63 13.53 -3.19 -4.89
C LEU A 63 12.29 -4.04 -4.60
N ILE A 64 11.38 -4.14 -5.57
CA ILE A 64 10.04 -4.72 -5.48
C ILE A 64 9.83 -5.77 -6.59
N PRO A 65 10.65 -6.83 -6.68
CA PRO A 65 10.54 -7.76 -7.80
C PRO A 65 9.33 -8.70 -7.68
N ASP A 66 8.79 -8.97 -6.47
CA ASP A 66 7.68 -9.91 -6.30
C ASP A 66 6.96 -9.74 -4.94
N VAL A 67 5.74 -9.19 -4.93
CA VAL A 67 4.96 -8.92 -3.69
C VAL A 67 4.47 -10.23 -3.03
N LEU A 68 4.52 -11.35 -3.74
CA LEU A 68 3.98 -12.64 -3.30
C LEU A 68 5.01 -13.56 -2.63
N ARG A 69 6.30 -13.22 -2.66
CA ARG A 69 7.33 -14.01 -1.96
C ARG A 69 7.49 -13.58 -0.50
N PRO A 70 7.96 -14.44 0.40
CA PRO A 70 8.31 -14.04 1.76
C PRO A 70 9.48 -13.05 1.72
N ILE A 71 9.21 -11.78 2.00
CA ILE A 71 10.25 -10.75 2.05
C ILE A 71 10.80 -10.66 3.47
N PRO A 72 12.13 -10.67 3.67
CA PRO A 72 12.73 -10.48 4.97
C PRO A 72 12.27 -9.17 5.61
N SER A 73 11.81 -9.21 6.86
CA SER A 73 11.36 -8.02 7.62
C SER A 73 12.44 -6.94 7.71
N SER A 74 13.71 -7.34 7.74
CA SER A 74 14.88 -6.47 7.71
C SER A 74 14.98 -5.64 6.43
N LEU A 75 14.71 -6.24 5.27
CA LEU A 75 14.67 -5.54 3.98
C LEU A 75 13.53 -4.53 3.94
N THR A 76 12.33 -4.94 4.40
CA THR A 76 11.18 -4.03 4.49
C THR A 76 11.47 -2.85 5.41
N GLN A 77 12.15 -3.07 6.55
CA GLN A 77 12.56 -1.98 7.44
C GLN A 77 13.60 -1.06 6.80
N ALA A 78 14.57 -1.61 6.08
CA ALA A 78 15.57 -0.82 5.35
C ALA A 78 14.91 0.07 4.28
N ILE A 79 13.95 -0.47 3.52
CA ILE A 79 13.18 0.29 2.52
C ILE A 79 12.34 1.39 3.19
N ARG A 80 11.70 1.11 4.33
CA ARG A 80 10.97 2.14 5.11
C ARG A 80 11.88 3.28 5.55
N ASN A 81 13.03 2.94 6.12
CA ASN A 81 14.00 3.94 6.59
C ASN A 81 14.51 4.77 5.42
N PHE A 82 14.85 4.12 4.31
CA PHE A 82 15.24 4.79 3.07
C PHE A 82 14.16 5.78 2.60
N ALA A 83 12.90 5.33 2.50
CA ALA A 83 11.77 6.17 2.08
C ALA A 83 11.45 7.33 3.04
N LYS A 84 11.88 7.24 4.31
CA LYS A 84 11.73 8.33 5.28
C LYS A 84 12.81 9.39 5.09
N SER A 85 14.04 8.99 4.73
CA SER A 85 15.18 9.91 4.65
C SER A 85 15.35 10.61 3.30
N LEU A 86 14.85 10.01 2.20
CA LEU A 86 15.00 10.51 0.83
C LEU A 86 14.78 12.02 0.66
N GLU A 87 13.63 12.52 1.13
CA GLU A 87 13.25 13.92 0.95
C GLU A 87 14.18 14.87 1.70
N GLY A 88 14.56 14.51 2.93
CA GLY A 88 15.49 15.29 3.74
C GLY A 88 16.89 15.33 3.13
N TRP A 89 17.40 14.19 2.66
CA TRP A 89 18.69 14.11 1.97
C TRP A 89 18.72 14.96 0.71
N LEU A 90 17.67 14.90 -0.13
CA LEU A 90 17.61 15.69 -1.36
C LEU A 90 17.48 17.19 -1.05
N THR A 91 16.65 17.55 -0.08
CA THR A 91 16.47 18.95 0.35
C THR A 91 17.79 19.55 0.83
N SER A 92 18.54 18.79 1.65
CA SER A 92 19.86 19.19 2.13
C SER A 92 20.86 19.35 0.97
N ALA A 93 20.82 18.44 0.00
CA ALA A 93 21.71 18.48 -1.16
C ALA A 93 21.42 19.65 -2.11
N MET A 94 20.18 20.15 -2.17
CA MET A 94 19.76 21.17 -3.13
C MET A 94 19.85 22.61 -2.62
N GLN A 95 20.63 22.87 -1.56
CA GLN A 95 20.80 24.23 -1.03
C GLN A 95 21.34 25.20 -2.10
N GLY A 96 20.60 26.30 -2.30
CA GLY A 96 20.93 27.35 -3.27
C GLY A 96 20.51 27.06 -4.72
N VAL A 97 20.02 25.86 -5.03
CA VAL A 97 19.47 25.53 -6.35
C VAL A 97 18.17 26.33 -6.58
N PRO A 98 17.85 26.78 -7.81
CA PRO A 98 16.61 27.49 -8.09
C PRO A 98 15.34 26.73 -7.64
N GLU A 99 14.41 27.44 -7.00
CA GLU A 99 13.23 26.84 -6.36
C GLU A 99 12.38 25.99 -7.29
N ASP A 100 12.23 26.38 -8.55
CA ASP A 100 11.39 25.64 -9.51
C ASP A 100 11.97 24.25 -9.78
N MET A 101 13.31 24.13 -9.88
CA MET A 101 13.97 22.84 -9.98
C MET A 101 13.86 22.04 -8.68
N VAL A 102 13.98 22.70 -7.53
CA VAL A 102 13.76 22.06 -6.22
C VAL A 102 12.36 21.46 -6.14
N LYS A 103 11.32 22.21 -6.50
CA LYS A 103 9.93 21.73 -6.51
C LYS A 103 9.76 20.50 -7.40
N VAL A 104 10.37 20.50 -8.58
CA VAL A 104 10.35 19.36 -9.52
C VAL A 104 11.00 18.12 -8.89
N LYS A 105 12.21 18.26 -8.37
CA LYS A 105 13.00 17.16 -7.77
C LYS A 105 12.32 16.59 -6.52
N ILE A 106 11.82 17.47 -5.65
CA ILE A 106 11.11 17.08 -4.42
C ILE A 106 9.78 16.40 -4.77
N GLY A 107 8.99 16.94 -5.70
CA GLY A 107 7.76 16.30 -6.15
C GLY A 107 7.99 14.87 -6.64
N ALA A 108 9.04 14.65 -7.44
CA ALA A 108 9.39 13.32 -7.94
C ALA A 108 9.85 12.37 -6.83
N VAL A 109 10.72 12.83 -5.91
CA VAL A 109 11.22 11.98 -4.82
C VAL A 109 10.14 11.64 -3.80
N SER A 110 9.20 12.57 -3.52
CA SER A 110 8.09 12.32 -2.60
C SER A 110 7.13 11.29 -3.19
N ALA A 111 6.83 11.34 -4.49
CA ALA A 111 6.03 10.31 -5.17
C ALA A 111 6.70 8.93 -5.08
N PHE A 112 8.01 8.85 -5.32
CA PHE A 112 8.78 7.63 -5.17
C PHE A 112 8.75 7.08 -3.73
N ALA A 113 9.01 7.94 -2.74
CA ALA A 113 8.95 7.58 -1.32
C ALA A 113 7.56 7.06 -0.92
N GLN A 114 6.49 7.67 -1.41
CA GLN A 114 5.12 7.19 -1.19
C GLN A 114 4.89 5.80 -1.79
N THR A 115 5.38 5.53 -3.00
CA THR A 115 5.31 4.21 -3.63
C THR A 115 6.01 3.14 -2.79
N LEU A 116 7.22 3.42 -2.29
CA LEU A 116 7.93 2.52 -1.39
C LEU A 116 7.14 2.27 -0.09
N ARG A 117 6.57 3.31 0.53
CA ARG A 117 5.74 3.17 1.74
C ARG A 117 4.53 2.29 1.49
N ARG A 118 3.79 2.53 0.40
CA ARG A 118 2.64 1.70 -0.01
C ARG A 118 3.02 0.24 -0.17
N TYR A 119 4.16 -0.03 -0.80
CA TYR A 119 4.68 -1.40 -0.92
C TYR A 119 4.96 -2.02 0.44
N THR A 120 5.63 -1.32 1.36
CA THR A 120 5.92 -1.87 2.68
C THR A 120 4.66 -2.15 3.49
N SER A 121 3.62 -1.32 3.37
CA SER A 121 2.30 -1.57 3.97
C SER A 121 1.61 -2.78 3.35
N LEU A 122 1.66 -2.92 2.02
CA LEU A 122 1.09 -4.06 1.31
C LEU A 122 1.78 -5.38 1.68
N ASN A 123 3.10 -5.35 1.89
CA ASN A 123 3.84 -6.52 2.36
C ASN A 123 3.39 -7.00 3.74
N HIS A 124 3.17 -6.08 4.67
CA HIS A 124 2.64 -6.43 6.00
C HIS A 124 1.26 -7.07 5.89
N LEU A 125 0.39 -6.53 5.03
CA LEU A 125 -0.93 -7.12 4.78
C LEU A 125 -0.82 -8.53 4.19
N ALA A 126 0.05 -8.73 3.19
CA ALA A 126 0.28 -10.03 2.58
C ALA A 126 0.81 -11.06 3.60
N GLN A 127 1.71 -10.64 4.51
CA GLN A 127 2.21 -11.49 5.59
C GLN A 127 1.11 -11.82 6.61
N ALA A 128 0.29 -10.85 7.00
CA ALA A 128 -0.84 -11.07 7.91
C ALA A 128 -1.85 -12.06 7.31
N ALA A 129 -2.20 -11.89 6.04
CA ALA A 129 -3.08 -12.81 5.32
C ALA A 129 -2.47 -14.23 5.27
N ARG A 130 -1.17 -14.36 4.98
CA ARG A 130 -0.49 -15.67 5.02
C ARG A 130 -0.49 -16.30 6.41
N ALA A 131 -0.25 -15.52 7.47
CA ALA A 131 -0.25 -16.03 8.83
C ALA A 131 -1.63 -16.58 9.25
N VAL A 132 -2.70 -15.88 8.86
CA VAL A 132 -4.09 -16.37 9.04
C VAL A 132 -4.32 -17.65 8.22
N LEU A 133 -3.89 -17.67 6.96
CA LEU A 133 -4.06 -18.83 6.07
C LEU A 133 -3.24 -20.06 6.47
N GLN A 134 -2.12 -19.88 7.18
CA GLN A 134 -1.31 -20.98 7.72
C GLN A 134 -1.82 -21.50 9.07
N ASN A 135 -2.76 -20.79 9.72
CA ASN A 135 -3.38 -21.21 10.97
C ASN A 135 -4.65 -22.03 10.67
N SER A 136 -4.47 -23.27 10.21
CA SER A 136 -5.57 -24.16 9.81
C SER A 136 -6.63 -24.36 10.91
N SER A 137 -6.24 -24.31 12.19
CA SER A 137 -7.16 -24.36 13.34
C SER A 137 -8.08 -23.13 13.39
N GLN A 138 -7.55 -21.94 13.16
CA GLN A 138 -8.29 -20.67 13.19
C GLN A 138 -9.24 -20.54 12.00
N ILE A 139 -8.85 -21.05 10.82
CA ILE A 139 -9.72 -21.15 9.63
C ILE A 139 -10.85 -22.15 9.85
N ASN A 140 -10.54 -23.34 10.38
CA ASN A 140 -11.55 -24.35 10.68
C ASN A 140 -12.54 -23.85 11.75
N GLN A 141 -12.06 -23.07 12.73
CA GLN A 141 -12.90 -22.41 13.73
C GLN A 141 -13.81 -21.35 13.07
N MET A 142 -13.27 -20.45 12.23
CA MET A 142 -14.06 -19.45 11.49
C MET A 142 -15.12 -20.10 10.57
N LEU A 143 -14.77 -21.18 9.88
CA LEU A 143 -15.71 -21.95 9.06
C LEU A 143 -16.81 -22.61 9.91
N ALA A 144 -16.46 -23.15 11.07
CA ALA A 144 -17.43 -23.72 12.00
C ALA A 144 -18.40 -22.66 12.55
N ASP A 145 -17.90 -21.46 12.86
CA ASP A 145 -18.71 -20.34 13.32
C ASP A 145 -19.64 -19.81 12.22
N LEU A 146 -19.14 -19.70 10.98
CA LEU A 146 -19.96 -19.30 9.83
C LEU A 146 -21.10 -20.29 9.57
N ASN A 147 -20.83 -21.60 9.63
CA ASN A 147 -21.82 -22.65 9.46
C ASN A 147 -22.90 -22.63 10.55
N ARG A 148 -22.55 -22.23 11.78
CA ARG A 148 -23.52 -22.07 12.86
C ARG A 148 -24.45 -20.89 12.60
N VAL A 149 -23.90 -19.75 12.19
CA VAL A 149 -24.70 -18.55 11.88
C VAL A 149 -25.66 -18.80 10.72
N THR A 150 -25.19 -19.43 9.62
CA THR A 150 -26.04 -19.76 8.47
C THR A 150 -27.11 -20.80 8.80
N SER A 151 -26.80 -21.78 9.66
CA SER A 151 -27.78 -22.77 10.15
C SER A 151 -28.83 -22.13 11.08
N THR A 152 -28.45 -21.14 11.88
CA THR A 152 -29.40 -20.39 12.71
C THR A 152 -30.27 -19.43 11.89
N THR A 153 -29.70 -18.77 10.88
CA THR A 153 -30.44 -17.88 9.97
C THR A 153 -31.46 -18.66 9.14
N SER A 154 -31.08 -19.78 8.55
CA SER A 154 -31.98 -20.65 7.77
C SER A 154 -33.12 -21.24 8.62
N ARG A 155 -32.87 -21.53 9.90
CA ARG A 155 -33.90 -21.98 10.85
C ARG A 155 -34.85 -20.86 11.29
N GLN A 156 -34.38 -19.61 11.36
CA GLN A 156 -35.19 -18.44 11.71
C GLN A 156 -36.15 -18.06 10.57
N GLU A 157 -35.75 -18.19 9.31
CA GLU A 157 -36.59 -17.95 8.13
C GLU A 157 -37.65 -19.06 7.90
N ALA A 158 -37.46 -20.25 8.49
CA ALA A 158 -38.38 -21.39 8.37
C ALA A 158 -39.46 -21.45 9.47
N LEU A 159 -39.53 -20.48 10.38
CA LEU A 159 -40.63 -20.34 11.35
C LEU A 159 -41.75 -19.48 10.74
N PRO A 160 -42.85 -20.06 10.23
CA PRO A 160 -43.98 -19.25 9.80
C PRO A 160 -44.62 -18.58 11.01
N ALA A 161 -44.86 -17.27 10.88
CA ALA A 161 -45.75 -16.53 11.74
C ALA A 161 -47.10 -17.28 11.83
N LEU A 162 -47.46 -17.72 13.02
CA LEU A 162 -48.80 -18.26 13.28
C LEU A 162 -49.82 -17.15 13.03
N PRO A 163 -50.83 -17.34 12.17
CA PRO A 163 -51.91 -16.37 12.06
C PRO A 163 -52.88 -16.57 13.22
N ASP A 164 -53.25 -15.46 13.83
CA ASP A 164 -54.38 -15.35 14.75
C ASP A 164 -55.70 -15.74 14.05
N ARG A 165 -56.62 -16.28 14.86
CA ARG A 165 -58.06 -16.59 14.63
C ARG A 165 -58.44 -17.99 14.12
N ASN A 166 -59.24 -18.71 14.92
CA ASN A 166 -60.68 -18.49 14.86
C ASN A 166 -61.48 -19.07 16.03
N VAL A 167 -62.47 -18.26 16.42
CA VAL A 167 -63.64 -18.57 17.25
C VAL A 167 -64.48 -19.65 16.54
N VAL A 168 -65.44 -20.23 17.26
CA VAL A 168 -66.56 -21.09 16.83
C VAL A 168 -66.28 -22.59 16.67
N ALA A 169 -66.31 -23.32 17.80
CA ALA A 169 -66.79 -24.70 17.82
C ALA A 169 -68.31 -24.67 18.08
N ALA A 170 -69.10 -24.85 17.02
CA ALA A 170 -70.52 -25.19 17.12
C ALA A 170 -70.93 -26.09 15.96
N TYR A 171 -71.58 -27.20 16.31
CA TYR A 171 -72.34 -28.15 15.49
C TYR A 171 -71.57 -29.17 14.64
N GLN A 172 -71.53 -30.41 15.18
CA GLN A 172 -71.54 -31.63 14.38
C GLN A 172 -72.39 -32.70 15.09
N THR A 173 -73.62 -32.87 14.62
CA THR A 173 -74.26 -34.20 14.41
C THR A 173 -74.28 -34.40 12.88
N PRO A 174 -74.47 -35.61 12.28
CA PRO A 174 -75.20 -36.79 12.79
C PRO A 174 -74.62 -38.18 12.40
N THR A 175 -75.14 -39.27 13.00
CA THR A 175 -75.46 -40.50 12.23
C THR A 175 -76.49 -41.38 12.96
N GLU A 176 -77.43 -41.90 12.17
CA GLU A 176 -78.59 -42.74 12.48
C GLU A 176 -78.26 -44.18 12.88
N ILE A 177 -79.14 -44.83 13.67
CA ILE A 177 -79.58 -46.22 13.44
C ILE A 177 -81.07 -46.32 13.84
N SER A 178 -81.86 -46.96 12.96
CA SER A 178 -83.31 -47.18 13.00
C SER A 178 -83.67 -48.52 13.70
N PRO A 179 -84.84 -49.15 13.47
CA PRO A 179 -86.09 -49.11 14.24
C PRO A 179 -86.37 -50.40 15.05
N ASP A 180 -87.41 -50.41 15.91
CA ASP A 180 -88.29 -51.58 16.05
C ASP A 180 -89.62 -51.24 16.77
N VAL A 181 -90.68 -51.81 16.19
CA VAL A 181 -92.10 -52.06 16.58
C VAL A 181 -92.64 -51.46 17.88
#